data_AF-A0A2K5NYV3-F1
#
_entry.id   AF-A0A2K5NYV3-F1
#
_cell.length_a   1.000
_cell.length_b   1.000
_cell.length_c   1.000
_cell.angle_alpha   90.00
_cell.angle_beta   90.00
_cell.angle_gamma   90.00
#
_symmetry.space_group_name_H-M   'P 1'
#
loop_
_entity.id
_entity.type
_entity.pdbx_description
1 polymer ?
#
loop_
_entity_poly.entity_id
_entity_poly.type
_entity_poly.pdbx_seq_one_letter_code
_entity_poly.pdbx_strand_id
1 'polypeptide(L)'
;MSTAGGGRRRQAQVSRRISFSASHRLYSKFLSDEENLKLFGKCSNPNGHGHNYKVVVTVHGEIDPATGMVMNLADLKKYMEEAIMQPLDHKNLDMDVPYFADVVSTTENVAVYIWDNLQKVLPVGVLYKVKVYETDNNIVVYKGE
;
A
#
# COMPACT_ATOMS: atom_id res chain seq x y z
N MET A 1 10.54 -42.21 -22.71
CA MET A 1 9.76 -41.52 -21.66
C MET A 1 10.75 -40.76 -20.80
N SER A 2 10.86 -39.45 -21.02
CA SER A 2 11.91 -38.63 -20.40
C SER A 2 11.55 -38.31 -18.95
N THR A 3 12.40 -38.75 -18.03
CA THR A 3 12.41 -38.35 -16.62
C THR A 3 12.87 -36.89 -16.53
N ALA A 4 11.93 -35.94 -16.62
CA ALA A 4 12.23 -34.54 -16.32
C ALA A 4 12.37 -34.38 -14.79
N GLY A 5 13.58 -34.00 -14.36
CA GLY A 5 14.03 -34.03 -12.98
C GLY A 5 13.23 -33.14 -12.02
N GLY A 6 12.97 -33.68 -10.84
CA GLY A 6 12.40 -32.98 -9.69
C GLY A 6 13.40 -32.00 -9.07
N GLY A 7 13.69 -30.90 -9.77
CA GLY A 7 14.40 -29.77 -9.20
C GLY A 7 13.55 -29.11 -8.12
N ARG A 8 14.13 -28.84 -6.94
CA ARG A 8 13.47 -28.09 -5.86
C ARG A 8 12.92 -26.77 -6.42
N ARG A 9 11.60 -26.58 -6.34
CA ARG A 9 10.97 -25.31 -6.72
C ARG A 9 11.45 -24.22 -5.76
N ARG A 10 12.00 -23.15 -6.32
CA ARG A 10 12.60 -22.05 -5.56
C ARG A 10 11.52 -21.01 -5.24
N GLN A 11 11.52 -20.51 -4.02
CA GLN A 11 10.65 -19.40 -3.59
C GLN A 11 11.41 -18.08 -3.74
N ALA A 12 10.72 -17.02 -4.16
CA ALA A 12 11.28 -15.68 -4.24
C ALA A 12 10.26 -14.61 -3.86
N GLN A 13 10.77 -13.42 -3.56
CA GLN A 13 9.99 -12.20 -3.36
C GLN A 13 10.24 -11.24 -4.52
N VAL A 14 9.18 -10.69 -5.09
CA VAL A 14 9.24 -9.71 -6.18
C VAL A 14 8.59 -8.44 -5.68
N SER A 15 9.27 -7.30 -5.86
CA SER A 15 8.75 -6.00 -5.44
C SER A 15 8.61 -5.04 -6.60
N ARG A 16 7.54 -4.25 -6.59
CA ARG A 16 7.32 -3.14 -7.51
C ARG A 16 7.07 -1.86 -6.72
N ARG A 17 7.69 -0.77 -7.16
CA ARG A 17 7.51 0.57 -6.59
C ARG A 17 6.67 1.45 -7.50
N ILE A 18 5.75 2.21 -6.92
CA ILE A 18 5.03 3.32 -7.53
C ILE A 18 5.03 4.53 -6.58
N SER A 19 4.58 5.67 -7.09
CA SER A 19 4.34 6.86 -6.28
C SER A 19 2.97 7.43 -6.63
N PHE A 20 2.30 8.03 -5.65
CA PHE A 20 1.09 8.80 -5.85
C PHE A 20 1.15 10.09 -5.03
N SER A 21 0.48 11.14 -5.50
CA SER A 21 0.40 12.43 -4.79
C SER A 21 -0.97 12.56 -4.15
N ALA A 22 -1.04 12.78 -2.84
CA ALA A 22 -2.30 12.97 -2.13
C ALA A 22 -2.18 14.00 -1.02
N SER A 23 -3.27 14.70 -0.74
CA SER A 23 -3.42 15.57 0.43
C SER A 23 -4.21 14.89 1.54
N HIS A 24 -3.98 15.30 2.79
CA HIS A 24 -4.71 14.81 3.95
C HIS A 24 -4.60 15.77 5.15
N ARG A 25 -5.37 15.48 6.21
CA ARG A 25 -5.29 16.11 7.52
C ARG A 25 -5.40 15.05 8.60
N LEU A 26 -4.41 14.97 9.49
CA LEU A 26 -4.51 14.11 10.65
C LEU A 26 -5.45 14.74 11.68
N TYR A 27 -6.65 14.17 11.79
CA TYR A 27 -7.69 14.62 12.70
C TYR A 27 -8.60 13.46 13.10
N SER A 28 -8.83 13.29 14.39
CA SER A 28 -9.81 12.35 14.95
C SER A 28 -11.08 13.10 15.34
N LYS A 29 -12.23 12.62 14.83
CA LYS A 29 -13.57 13.14 15.20
C LYS A 29 -13.93 12.87 16.67
N PHE A 30 -13.19 11.99 17.34
CA PHE A 30 -13.43 11.61 18.74
C PHE A 30 -12.55 12.39 19.74
N LEU A 31 -11.71 13.30 19.24
CA LEU A 31 -10.86 14.17 20.04
C LEU A 31 -11.29 15.62 19.85
N SER A 32 -11.08 16.46 20.86
CA SER A 32 -11.27 17.90 20.72
C SER A 32 -10.24 18.51 19.75
N ASP A 33 -10.47 19.74 19.30
CA ASP A 33 -9.50 20.45 18.45
C ASP A 33 -8.15 20.66 19.15
N GLU A 34 -8.18 20.91 20.47
CA GLU A 34 -6.98 21.09 21.31
C GLU A 34 -6.21 19.78 21.45
N GLU A 35 -6.91 18.65 21.64
CA GLU A 35 -6.31 17.32 21.69
C GLU A 35 -5.69 16.93 20.35
N ASN A 36 -6.40 17.18 19.25
CA ASN A 36 -5.90 16.95 17.89
C ASN A 36 -4.66 17.79 17.59
N LEU A 37 -4.68 19.08 17.94
CA LEU A 37 -3.53 19.96 17.74
C LEU A 37 -2.34 19.53 18.59
N LYS A 38 -2.57 19.12 19.85
CA LYS A 38 -1.52 18.63 20.73
C LYS A 38 -0.90 17.31 20.24
N LEU A 39 -1.73 16.40 19.72
CA LEU A 39 -1.30 15.08 19.27
C LEU A 39 -0.63 15.10 17.90
N PHE A 40 -1.29 15.70 16.90
CA PHE A 40 -0.85 15.67 15.50
C PHE A 40 -0.06 16.93 15.09
N GLY A 41 -0.07 17.98 15.90
CA GLY A 41 0.69 19.20 15.66
C GLY A 41 0.41 19.81 14.29
N LYS A 42 1.48 20.06 13.53
CA LYS A 42 1.41 20.64 12.18
C LYS A 42 0.59 19.78 11.20
N CYS A 43 0.49 18.48 11.41
CA CYS A 43 -0.28 17.58 10.55
C CYS A 43 -1.81 17.75 10.71
N SER A 44 -2.27 18.44 11.77
CA SER A 44 -3.67 18.79 12.00
C SER A 44 -4.09 20.12 11.37
N ASN A 45 -3.24 20.74 10.53
CA ASN A 45 -3.55 22.00 9.85
C ASN A 45 -4.98 21.97 9.25
N PRO A 46 -5.88 22.93 9.55
CA PRO A 46 -7.27 22.86 9.12
C PRO A 46 -7.48 22.72 7.61
N ASN A 47 -6.57 23.27 6.82
CA ASN A 47 -6.60 23.18 5.35
C ASN A 47 -5.79 22.00 4.79
N GLY A 48 -5.32 21.10 5.66
CA GLY A 48 -4.53 19.94 5.30
C GLY A 48 -3.09 20.25 4.88
N HIS A 49 -2.43 19.23 4.39
CA HIS A 49 -1.13 19.25 3.73
C HIS A 49 -1.07 18.06 2.77
N GLY A 50 0.07 17.78 2.13
CA GLY A 50 0.16 16.64 1.22
C GLY A 50 1.56 16.10 1.03
N HIS A 51 1.61 14.92 0.42
CA HIS A 51 2.83 14.15 0.25
C HIS A 51 2.88 13.49 -1.13
N ASN A 52 4.11 13.21 -1.55
CA ASN A 52 4.39 12.32 -2.67
C ASN A 52 4.72 10.95 -2.10
N TYR A 53 3.67 10.20 -1.78
CA TYR A 53 3.81 8.87 -1.21
C TYR A 53 4.55 7.95 -2.17
N LYS A 54 5.43 7.10 -1.64
CA LYS A 54 6.04 5.99 -2.40
C LYS A 54 5.54 4.69 -1.80
N VAL A 55 5.05 3.78 -2.65
CA VAL A 55 4.57 2.47 -2.22
C VAL A 55 5.42 1.40 -2.85
N VAL A 56 5.91 0.47 -2.04
CA VAL A 56 6.55 -0.77 -2.49
C VAL A 56 5.66 -1.93 -2.12
N VAL A 57 5.10 -2.59 -3.12
CA VAL A 57 4.33 -3.82 -2.96
C VAL A 57 5.25 -5.00 -3.23
N THR A 58 5.33 -5.92 -2.28
CA THR A 58 6.06 -7.18 -2.41
C THR A 58 5.08 -8.33 -2.47
N VAL A 59 5.20 -9.16 -3.51
CA VAL A 59 4.54 -10.46 -3.64
C VAL A 59 5.56 -11.59 -3.50
N HIS A 60 5.10 -12.79 -3.17
CA HIS A 60 5.96 -13.96 -3.06
C HIS A 60 5.32 -15.22 -3.66
N GLY A 61 6.16 -16.19 -4.01
CA GLY A 61 5.71 -17.47 -4.56
C GLY A 61 6.85 -18.27 -5.21
N GLU A 62 6.47 -19.41 -5.79
CA GLU A 62 7.40 -20.23 -6.57
C GLU A 62 7.82 -19.52 -7.85
N ILE A 63 9.10 -19.65 -8.22
CA ILE A 63 9.57 -19.24 -9.54
C ILE A 63 9.07 -20.28 -10.55
N ASP A 64 8.18 -19.86 -11.44
CA ASP A 64 7.66 -20.72 -12.50
C ASP A 64 8.82 -21.19 -13.41
N PRO A 65 8.97 -22.50 -13.66
CA PRO A 65 10.12 -23.04 -14.37
C PRO A 65 10.13 -22.74 -15.88
N ALA A 66 8.99 -22.40 -16.47
CA ALA A 66 8.90 -22.10 -17.90
C ALA A 66 9.16 -20.61 -18.17
N THR A 67 8.70 -19.73 -17.29
CA THR A 67 8.74 -18.28 -17.46
C THR A 67 9.80 -17.58 -16.61
N GLY A 68 10.27 -18.22 -15.53
CA GLY A 68 11.22 -17.64 -14.59
C GLY A 68 10.62 -16.58 -13.67
N MET A 69 9.29 -16.47 -13.59
CA MET A 69 8.58 -15.43 -12.82
C MET A 69 7.88 -15.99 -11.59
N VAL A 70 7.79 -15.18 -10.53
CA VAL A 70 6.82 -15.41 -9.44
C VAL A 70 5.45 -14.89 -9.85
N MET A 71 5.41 -13.73 -10.50
CA MET A 71 4.22 -13.09 -11.04
C MET A 71 4.64 -12.28 -12.27
N ASN A 72 3.79 -12.23 -13.28
CA ASN A 72 3.97 -11.33 -14.40
C ASN A 72 3.89 -9.86 -13.93
N LEU A 73 4.95 -9.09 -14.15
CA LEU A 73 5.02 -7.69 -13.71
C LEU A 73 3.97 -6.79 -14.38
N ALA A 74 3.46 -7.17 -15.55
CA ALA A 74 2.36 -6.46 -16.20
C ALA A 74 1.05 -6.60 -15.41
N ASP A 75 0.81 -7.77 -14.80
CA ASP A 75 -0.38 -8.01 -13.98
C ASP A 75 -0.23 -7.30 -12.63
N LEU A 76 0.94 -7.38 -11.99
CA LEU A 76 1.22 -6.61 -10.77
C LEU A 76 1.03 -5.10 -10.98
N LYS A 77 1.40 -4.57 -12.16
CA LYS A 77 1.13 -3.17 -12.51
C LYS A 77 -0.38 -2.88 -12.53
N LYS A 78 -1.20 -3.74 -13.15
CA LYS A 78 -2.66 -3.55 -13.21
C LYS A 78 -3.30 -3.60 -11.82
N TYR A 79 -2.90 -4.56 -10.98
CA TYR A 79 -3.41 -4.64 -9.61
C TYR A 79 -3.06 -3.41 -8.78
N MET A 80 -1.82 -2.90 -8.90
CA MET A 80 -1.41 -1.68 -8.21
C MET A 80 -2.10 -0.43 -8.77
N GLU A 81 -2.39 -0.39 -10.07
CA GLU A 81 -3.16 0.69 -10.69
C GLU A 81 -4.57 0.77 -10.10
N GLU A 82 -5.28 -0.36 -10.05
CA GLU A 82 -6.64 -0.46 -9.53
C GLU A 82 -6.71 -0.23 -8.02
N ALA A 83 -5.81 -0.85 -7.25
CA ALA A 83 -5.87 -0.82 -5.79
C ALA A 83 -5.29 0.46 -5.16
N ILE A 84 -4.42 1.19 -5.87
CA ILE A 84 -3.64 2.32 -5.32
C ILE A 84 -3.81 3.56 -6.17
N MET A 85 -3.44 3.53 -7.46
CA MET A 85 -3.39 4.76 -8.27
C MET A 85 -4.78 5.36 -8.49
N GLN A 86 -5.73 4.57 -8.97
CA GLN A 86 -7.10 5.03 -9.22
C GLN A 86 -7.80 5.60 -7.96
N PRO A 87 -7.72 4.95 -6.78
CA PRO A 87 -8.39 5.47 -5.59
C PRO A 87 -7.62 6.59 -4.86
N LEU A 88 -6.29 6.71 -5.01
CA LEU A 88 -5.48 7.59 -4.15
C LEU A 88 -4.74 8.71 -4.88
N ASP A 89 -4.40 8.54 -6.16
CA ASP A 89 -3.59 9.53 -6.85
C ASP A 89 -4.38 10.80 -7.19
N HIS A 90 -3.76 11.95 -6.89
CA HIS A 90 -4.35 13.28 -6.99
C HIS A 90 -5.68 13.42 -6.22
N LYS A 91 -5.76 12.82 -5.03
CA LYS A 91 -6.93 12.88 -4.13
C LYS A 91 -6.61 13.56 -2.81
N ASN A 92 -7.65 14.08 -2.16
CA ASN A 92 -7.66 14.29 -0.73
C ASN A 92 -8.13 12.99 -0.05
N LEU A 93 -7.29 12.39 0.80
CA LEU A 93 -7.59 11.11 1.44
C LEU A 93 -8.89 11.19 2.25
N ASP A 94 -9.05 12.21 3.08
CA ASP A 94 -10.16 12.32 4.04
C ASP A 94 -11.49 12.71 3.38
N MET A 95 -11.45 13.31 2.18
CA MET A 95 -12.63 13.81 1.48
C MET A 95 -13.06 12.95 0.30
N ASP A 96 -12.11 12.43 -0.47
CA ASP A 96 -12.38 11.75 -1.75
C ASP A 96 -12.36 10.22 -1.63
N VAL A 97 -11.82 9.68 -0.53
CA VAL A 97 -11.68 8.23 -0.32
C VAL A 97 -12.59 7.81 0.83
N PRO A 98 -13.74 7.16 0.56
CA PRO A 98 -14.75 6.87 1.59
C PRO A 98 -14.24 6.11 2.82
N TYR A 99 -13.18 5.32 2.68
CA TYR A 99 -12.55 4.61 3.80
C TYR A 99 -12.04 5.55 4.90
N PHE A 100 -11.49 6.71 4.54
CA PHE A 100 -10.93 7.67 5.50
C PHE A 100 -11.97 8.65 6.04
N ALA A 101 -13.26 8.50 5.69
CA ALA A 101 -14.31 9.33 6.25
C ALA A 101 -14.35 9.23 7.78
N ASP A 102 -14.12 8.04 8.34
CA ASP A 102 -14.14 7.77 9.79
C ASP A 102 -12.84 7.15 10.32
N VAL A 103 -11.80 7.08 9.48
CA VAL A 103 -10.49 6.52 9.82
C VAL A 103 -9.42 7.60 9.61
N VAL A 104 -8.62 7.87 10.63
CA VAL A 104 -7.53 8.87 10.55
C VAL A 104 -6.52 8.43 9.49
N SER A 105 -6.20 9.30 8.53
CA SER A 105 -5.33 9.01 7.38
C SER A 105 -3.83 8.96 7.70
N THR A 106 -3.43 8.31 8.80
CA THR A 106 -2.00 8.11 9.11
C THR A 106 -1.36 7.16 8.09
N THR A 107 -0.02 7.16 8.01
CA THR A 107 0.70 6.28 7.09
C THR A 107 0.43 4.81 7.37
N GLU A 108 0.19 4.44 8.64
CA GLU A 108 -0.22 3.11 9.06
C GLU A 108 -1.57 2.71 8.46
N ASN A 109 -2.59 3.56 8.60
CA ASN A 109 -3.91 3.28 8.04
C ASN A 109 -3.92 3.31 6.50
N VAL A 110 -3.05 4.10 5.87
CA VAL A 110 -2.83 4.04 4.41
C VAL A 110 -2.21 2.71 4.00
N ALA A 111 -1.23 2.19 4.75
CA ALA A 111 -0.62 0.89 4.46
C ALA A 111 -1.64 -0.26 4.60
N VAL A 112 -2.51 -0.20 5.61
CA VAL A 112 -3.62 -1.16 5.80
C VAL A 112 -4.65 -1.05 4.67
N TYR A 113 -5.09 0.15 4.33
CA TYR A 113 -6.03 0.38 3.23
C TYR A 113 -5.52 -0.19 1.89
N ILE A 114 -4.25 0.07 1.57
CA ILE A 114 -3.61 -0.45 0.36
C ILE A 114 -3.54 -1.98 0.40
N TRP A 115 -3.17 -2.56 1.55
CA TRP A 115 -3.12 -4.01 1.72
C TRP A 115 -4.49 -4.64 1.48
N ASP A 116 -5.54 -4.13 2.13
CA ASP A 116 -6.89 -4.68 2.03
C ASP A 116 -7.44 -4.57 0.60
N ASN A 117 -7.12 -3.49 -0.12
CA ASN A 117 -7.49 -3.37 -1.54
C ASN A 117 -6.72 -4.36 -2.43
N LEU A 118 -5.42 -4.54 -2.19
CA LEU A 118 -4.63 -5.50 -2.95
C LEU A 118 -5.10 -6.94 -2.70
N GLN A 119 -5.49 -7.29 -1.47
CA GLN A 119 -6.03 -8.61 -1.13
C GLN A 119 -7.32 -8.96 -1.87
N LYS A 120 -8.12 -7.97 -2.31
CA LYS A 120 -9.35 -8.19 -3.08
C LYS A 120 -9.09 -8.58 -4.53
N VAL A 121 -7.96 -8.13 -5.09
CA VAL A 121 -7.65 -8.28 -6.52
C VAL A 121 -6.53 -9.27 -6.80
N LEU A 122 -5.65 -9.52 -5.82
CA LEU A 122 -4.57 -10.49 -5.92
C LEU A 122 -5.04 -11.92 -5.61
N PRO A 123 -4.38 -12.95 -6.18
CA PRO A 123 -4.60 -14.32 -5.75
C PRO A 123 -4.25 -14.51 -4.26
N VAL A 124 -5.02 -15.35 -3.57
CA VAL A 124 -4.84 -15.65 -2.15
C VAL A 124 -3.44 -16.18 -1.87
N GLY A 125 -2.80 -15.67 -0.81
CA GLY A 125 -1.49 -16.12 -0.35
C GLY A 125 -0.29 -15.59 -1.15
N VAL A 126 -0.50 -14.62 -2.06
CA VAL A 126 0.56 -14.05 -2.89
C VAL A 126 1.12 -12.74 -2.33
N LEU A 127 0.29 -11.90 -1.70
CA LEU A 127 0.74 -10.63 -1.13
C LEU A 127 1.58 -10.89 0.13
N TYR A 128 2.78 -10.32 0.16
CA TYR A 128 3.73 -10.54 1.27
C TYR A 128 3.88 -9.31 2.16
N LYS A 129 3.94 -8.11 1.55
CA LYS A 129 4.28 -6.88 2.26
C LYS A 129 3.85 -5.65 1.48
N VAL A 130 3.28 -4.67 2.17
CA VAL A 130 3.09 -3.30 1.68
C VAL A 130 4.00 -2.38 2.49
N LYS A 131 4.80 -1.57 1.81
CA LYS A 131 5.65 -0.56 2.43
C LYS A 131 5.29 0.81 1.87
N VAL A 132 4.91 1.73 2.74
CA VAL A 132 4.52 3.10 2.39
C VAL A 132 5.55 4.06 2.98
N TYR A 133 6.06 4.93 2.12
CA TYR A 133 6.86 6.09 2.47
C TYR A 133 5.95 7.31 2.35
N GLU A 134 5.65 7.97 3.45
CA GLU A 134 4.98 9.28 3.42
C GLU A 134 5.98 10.37 3.01
N THR A 135 7.17 10.29 3.59
CA THR A 135 8.35 11.06 3.18
C THR A 135 9.55 10.12 3.04
N ASP A 136 10.72 10.65 2.67
CA ASP A 136 11.94 9.82 2.62
C ASP A 136 12.35 9.27 4.00
N ASN A 137 11.90 9.90 5.09
CA ASN A 137 12.28 9.56 6.45
C ASN A 137 11.16 8.86 7.25
N ASN A 138 9.92 8.91 6.77
CA ASN A 138 8.75 8.34 7.45
C ASN A 138 8.25 7.13 6.68
N ILE A 139 8.33 5.96 7.30
CA ILE A 139 8.12 4.68 6.62
C ILE A 139 7.27 3.76 7.48
N VAL A 140 6.21 3.20 6.90
CA VAL A 140 5.45 2.10 7.50
C VAL A 140 5.56 0.85 6.63
N VAL A 141 5.61 -0.30 7.30
CA VAL A 141 5.53 -1.62 6.68
C VAL A 141 4.36 -2.36 7.32
N TYR A 142 3.47 -2.90 6.48
CA TYR A 142 2.36 -3.75 6.91
C TYR A 142 2.39 -5.09 6.16
N LYS A 143 2.08 -6.17 6.89
CA LYS A 143 2.20 -7.56 6.43
C LYS A 143 0.94 -8.40 6.66
N GLY A 144 -0.18 -7.76 7.02
CA GLY A 144 -1.44 -8.46 7.30
C GLY A 144 -1.44 -9.26 8.61
N GLU A 145 -0.69 -8.78 9.60
CA GLU A 145 -0.54 -9.38 10.95
C GLU A 145 -1.66 -8.97 11.90
#